data_AF-A0A2I0APD5-F1
#
_entry.id   AF-A0A2I0APD5-F1
#
_cell.length_a   1.000
_cell.length_b   1.000
_cell.length_c   1.000
_cell.angle_alpha   90.00
_cell.angle_beta   90.00
_cell.angle_gamma   90.00
#
_symmetry.space_group_name_H-M   'P 1'
#
loop_
_entity.id
_entity.type
_entity.pdbx_description
1 polymer ?
#
loop_
_entity_poly.entity_id
_entity_poly.type
_entity_poly.pdbx_seq_one_letter_code
_entity_poly.pdbx_strand_id
1 'polypeptide(L)'
;MIGDPLQNINKRDVIIYNNQKGFKRISEAHPAYMPLQYPLLFPYGEDGWHIYLNKNISNNNAKYKKITMKDFYAFRLQQRHEEGTTLLRSGRLFQQFCVDAFASVE
;
A
#
# COMPACT_ATOMS: atom_id res chain seq x y z
N MET A 1 15.03 -32.75 5.85
CA MET A 1 13.70 -32.11 5.84
C MET A 1 13.70 -31.11 4.69
N ILE A 2 13.10 -31.48 3.56
CA ILE A 2 12.90 -30.58 2.42
C ILE A 2 11.76 -29.64 2.80
N GLY A 3 12.07 -28.35 2.91
CA GLY A 3 11.06 -27.32 3.18
C GLY A 3 10.16 -27.19 1.96
N ASP A 4 8.85 -27.20 2.19
CA ASP A 4 7.85 -27.02 1.14
C ASP A 4 8.13 -25.73 0.36
N PRO A 5 8.39 -25.79 -0.96
CA PRO A 5 8.68 -24.61 -1.77
C PRO A 5 7.50 -23.62 -1.81
N LEU A 6 6.29 -24.07 -1.47
CA LEU A 6 5.06 -23.27 -1.56
C LEU A 6 4.85 -22.28 -0.41
N GLN A 7 5.56 -22.38 0.72
CA GLN A 7 5.40 -21.41 1.82
C GLN A 7 6.13 -20.08 1.60
N ASN A 8 7.03 -20.00 0.61
CA ASN A 8 7.85 -18.82 0.35
C ASN A 8 7.60 -18.17 -1.02
N ILE A 9 6.68 -18.72 -1.83
CA ILE A 9 6.42 -18.27 -3.21
C ILE A 9 5.49 -17.04 -3.29
N ASN A 10 4.79 -16.69 -2.20
CA ASN A 10 3.68 -15.73 -2.26
C ASN A 10 3.85 -14.48 -1.37
N LYS A 11 5.07 -13.99 -1.17
CA LYS A 11 5.27 -12.66 -0.58
C LYS A 11 5.85 -11.74 -1.64
N ARG A 12 5.03 -10.81 -2.15
CA ARG A 12 5.55 -9.78 -3.05
C ARG A 12 6.47 -8.88 -2.25
N ASP A 13 7.59 -8.51 -2.85
CA ASP A 13 8.55 -7.63 -2.23
C ASP A 13 9.23 -6.75 -3.26
N VAL A 14 9.60 -5.55 -2.82
CA VAL A 14 10.35 -4.59 -3.62
C VAL A 14 11.74 -4.49 -3.03
N ILE A 15 12.76 -4.83 -3.83
CA ILE A 15 14.16 -4.62 -3.46
C ILE A 15 14.58 -3.24 -3.97
N ILE A 16 14.86 -2.33 -3.04
CA ILE A 16 15.44 -1.03 -3.36
C ILE A 16 16.94 -1.06 -3.13
N TYR A 17 17.69 -0.43 -4.02
CA TYR A 17 19.11 -0.18 -3.82
C TYR A 17 19.30 1.29 -3.41
N ASN A 18 19.93 1.50 -2.26
CA ASN A 18 20.36 2.82 -1.82
C ASN A 18 21.87 2.95 -2.02
N ASN A 19 22.30 3.94 -2.80
CA ASN A 19 23.71 4.23 -3.09
C ASN A 19 24.60 4.38 -1.85
N GLN A 20 24.01 4.63 -0.67
CA GLN A 20 24.73 4.77 0.60
C GLN A 20 24.57 3.58 1.55
N LYS A 21 23.52 2.75 1.39
CA LYS A 21 23.10 1.75 2.39
C LYS A 21 22.91 0.33 1.83
N GLY A 22 23.20 0.10 0.55
CA GLY A 22 23.08 -1.21 -0.09
C GLY A 22 21.63 -1.59 -0.42
N PHE A 23 21.39 -2.89 -0.60
CA PHE A 23 20.06 -3.42 -0.91
C PHE A 23 19.17 -3.48 0.33
N LYS A 24 17.96 -2.94 0.24
CA LYS A 24 16.93 -3.03 1.27
C LYS A 24 15.68 -3.64 0.66
N ARG A 25 15.17 -4.69 1.30
CA ARG A 25 13.93 -5.36 0.93
C ARG A 25 12.75 -4.69 1.63
N ILE A 26 11.71 -4.39 0.87
CA ILE A 26 10.46 -3.77 1.33
C ILE A 26 9.35 -4.80 1.13
N SER A 27 8.64 -5.13 2.21
CA SER A 27 7.48 -6.01 2.16
C SER A 27 6.20 -5.24 1.85
N GLU A 28 5.14 -5.93 1.45
CA GLU A 28 3.79 -5.38 1.22
C GLU A 28 3.21 -4.59 2.40
N ALA A 29 3.69 -4.87 3.61
CA ALA A 29 3.26 -4.21 4.85
C ALA A 29 3.93 -2.84 5.11
N HIS A 30 4.83 -2.41 4.22
CA HIS A 30 5.59 -1.17 4.35
C HIS A 30 4.89 -0.02 3.60
N PRO A 31 4.84 1.20 4.18
CA PRO A 31 4.11 2.32 3.58
C PRO A 31 4.60 2.67 2.17
N ALA A 32 5.91 2.56 1.93
CA ALA A 32 6.50 2.81 0.61
C ALA A 32 6.23 1.73 -0.46
N TYR A 33 5.62 0.59 -0.15
CA TYR A 33 5.46 -0.52 -1.10
C TYR A 33 4.70 -0.10 -2.38
N MET A 34 3.46 0.39 -2.22
CA MET A 34 2.61 0.80 -3.34
C MET A 34 3.10 2.10 -4.01
N PRO A 35 3.51 3.14 -3.26
CA PRO A 35 4.05 4.37 -3.86
C PRO A 35 5.29 4.16 -4.73
N LEU A 36 6.20 3.25 -4.33
CA LEU A 36 7.40 2.93 -5.12
C LEU A 36 7.08 2.20 -6.43
N GLN A 37 5.98 1.45 -6.47
CA GLN A 37 5.51 0.80 -7.69
C GLN A 37 4.84 1.79 -8.64
N TYR A 38 4.28 2.88 -8.11
CA TYR A 38 3.56 3.90 -8.88
C TYR A 38 4.06 5.34 -8.63
N PRO A 39 5.34 5.68 -8.87
CA PRO A 39 5.88 7.02 -8.55
C PRO A 39 5.12 8.17 -9.22
N LEU A 40 4.55 7.94 -10.41
CA LEU A 40 3.75 8.93 -11.14
C LEU A 40 2.39 9.22 -10.48
N LEU A 41 1.82 8.27 -9.72
CA LEU A 41 0.58 8.48 -8.98
C LEU A 41 0.83 9.20 -7.65
N PHE A 42 2.04 9.06 -7.11
CA PHE A 42 2.45 9.59 -5.81
C PHE A 42 3.67 10.51 -5.95
N PRO A 43 3.57 11.62 -6.72
CA PRO A 43 4.72 12.47 -7.04
C PRO A 43 5.36 13.14 -5.82
N TYR A 44 4.60 13.28 -4.73
CA TYR A 44 5.07 13.86 -3.46
C TYR A 44 5.60 12.81 -2.47
N GLY A 45 5.66 11.53 -2.86
CA GLY A 45 6.09 10.46 -1.97
C GLY A 45 5.07 10.19 -0.85
N GLU A 46 3.78 10.20 -1.19
CA GLU A 46 2.72 9.91 -0.22
C GLU A 46 2.86 8.48 0.32
N ASP A 47 2.50 8.28 1.59
CA ASP A 47 2.54 6.96 2.21
C ASP A 47 1.38 6.07 1.76
N GLY A 48 1.69 4.82 1.43
CA GLY A 48 0.72 3.75 1.20
C GLY A 48 0.24 3.11 2.50
N TRP A 49 -0.46 1.98 2.38
CA TRP A 49 -0.91 1.23 3.53
C TRP A 49 0.25 0.61 4.31
N HIS A 50 0.15 0.59 5.64
CA HIS A 50 1.08 -0.11 6.52
C HIS A 50 0.38 -0.61 7.79
N ILE A 51 0.97 -1.62 8.44
CA ILE A 51 0.37 -2.34 9.59
C ILE A 51 0.17 -1.49 10.85
N TYR A 52 0.77 -0.30 10.91
CA TYR A 52 0.67 0.62 12.06
C TYR A 52 -0.38 1.72 11.86
N LEU A 53 -1.11 1.73 10.73
CA LEU A 53 -2.25 2.62 10.52
C LEU A 53 -3.41 2.25 11.46
N ASN A 54 -3.77 3.20 12.31
CA ASN A 54 -4.87 3.07 13.26
C ASN A 54 -6.02 4.00 12.89
N LYS A 55 -7.25 3.52 13.05
CA LYS A 55 -8.43 4.37 12.90
C LYS A 55 -8.54 5.28 14.12
N ASN A 56 -8.49 6.59 13.92
CA ASN A 56 -8.87 7.56 14.96
C ASN A 56 -10.38 7.49 15.17
N ILE A 57 -10.81 6.69 16.14
CA ILE A 57 -12.21 6.61 16.56
C ILE A 57 -12.38 7.62 17.70
N SER A 58 -13.10 8.71 17.45
CA SER A 58 -13.34 9.81 18.40
C SER A 58 -14.14 9.41 19.67
N ASN A 59 -14.51 8.14 19.84
CA ASN A 59 -15.17 7.66 21.05
C ASN A 59 -14.12 7.19 22.06
N ASN A 60 -14.03 7.87 23.19
CA ASN A 60 -13.12 7.64 24.33
C ASN A 60 -13.04 6.19 24.86
N ASN A 61 -13.88 5.27 24.38
CA ASN A 61 -13.99 3.88 24.84
C ASN A 61 -13.79 2.82 23.73
N ALA A 62 -13.44 3.21 22.50
CA ALA A 62 -13.26 2.26 21.40
C ALA A 62 -11.79 1.81 21.29
N LYS A 63 -11.54 0.49 21.49
CA LYS A 63 -10.24 -0.14 21.20
C LYS A 63 -9.74 0.29 19.81
N TYR A 64 -8.47 0.69 19.72
CA TYR A 64 -7.79 0.99 18.45
C TYR A 64 -8.09 -0.10 17.42
N LYS A 65 -8.87 0.23 16.39
CA LYS A 65 -9.14 -0.69 15.28
C LYS A 65 -8.08 -0.48 14.23
N LYS A 66 -7.26 -1.51 13.99
CA LYS A 66 -6.29 -1.54 12.90
C LYS A 66 -7.02 -1.37 11.56
N ILE A 67 -6.50 -0.52 10.70
CA ILE A 67 -7.04 -0.30 9.35
C ILE A 67 -6.58 -1.46 8.46
N THR A 68 -7.51 -2.19 7.85
CA THR A 68 -7.16 -3.25 6.89
C THR A 68 -6.70 -2.63 5.55
N MET A 69 -5.92 -3.36 4.75
CA MET A 69 -5.56 -2.91 3.39
C MET A 69 -6.82 -2.55 2.58
N LYS A 70 -7.87 -3.37 2.68
CA LYS A 70 -9.16 -3.14 2.03
C LYS A 70 -9.77 -1.81 2.43
N ASP A 71 -9.82 -1.50 3.72
CA ASP A 71 -10.37 -0.24 4.23
C ASP A 71 -9.58 0.96 3.69
N PHE A 72 -8.25 0.84 3.64
CA PHE A 72 -7.38 1.89 3.14
C PHE A 72 -7.55 2.13 1.64
N TYR A 73 -7.53 1.08 0.82
CA TYR A 73 -7.72 1.24 -0.62
C TYR A 73 -9.13 1.71 -0.96
N ALA A 74 -10.16 1.22 -0.27
CA ALA A 74 -11.52 1.75 -0.42
C ALA A 74 -11.58 3.24 -0.08
N PHE A 75 -10.91 3.66 1.00
CA PHE A 75 -10.81 5.07 1.38
C PHE A 75 -10.09 5.93 0.33
N ARG A 76 -9.01 5.41 -0.28
CA ARG A 76 -8.20 6.10 -1.29
C ARG A 76 -8.85 6.15 -2.68
N LEU A 77 -9.66 5.15 -3.03
CA LEU A 77 -10.40 5.09 -4.30
C LEU A 77 -11.68 5.94 -4.28
N GLN A 78 -12.17 6.31 -3.10
CA GLN A 78 -13.35 7.15 -2.97
C GLN A 78 -13.06 8.58 -3.40
N GLN A 79 -13.77 9.07 -4.42
CA GLN A 79 -13.70 10.48 -4.83
C GLN A 79 -14.31 11.39 -3.76
N ARG A 80 -13.59 12.44 -3.35
CA ARG A 80 -14.05 13.49 -2.43
C ARG A 80 -13.74 14.87 -3.02
N HIS A 81 -14.56 15.86 -2.70
CA HIS A 81 -14.41 17.21 -3.27
C HIS A 81 -13.13 17.93 -2.85
N GLU A 82 -12.61 17.66 -1.65
CA GLU A 82 -11.44 18.35 -1.08
C GLU A 82 -10.12 17.59 -1.25
N GLU A 83 -10.12 16.46 -1.96
CA GLU A 83 -8.94 15.59 -2.11
C GLU A 83 -8.37 15.63 -3.54
N GLY A 84 -7.07 15.36 -3.68
CA GLY A 84 -6.38 15.34 -4.97
C GLY A 84 -6.97 14.30 -5.92
N THR A 85 -7.32 14.73 -7.13
CA THR A 85 -7.89 13.85 -8.17
C THR A 85 -6.83 13.15 -9.02
N THR A 86 -5.53 13.34 -8.71
CA THR A 86 -4.38 12.80 -9.46
C THR A 86 -4.47 11.29 -9.65
N LEU A 87 -4.78 10.55 -8.56
CA LEU A 87 -4.93 9.10 -8.61
C LEU A 87 -6.03 8.68 -9.59
N LEU A 88 -7.22 9.28 -9.47
CA LEU A 88 -8.40 8.96 -10.25
C LEU A 88 -8.30 9.39 -11.72
N ARG A 89 -7.53 10.44 -12.02
CA ARG A 89 -7.35 10.99 -13.38
C ARG A 89 -6.23 10.34 -14.18
N SER A 90 -5.49 9.41 -13.59
CA SER A 90 -4.32 8.78 -14.21
C SER A 90 -4.65 7.71 -15.29
N GLY A 91 -5.93 7.46 -15.55
CA GLY A 91 -6.40 6.66 -16.70
C GLY A 91 -5.97 5.20 -16.65
N ARG A 92 -5.14 4.75 -17.62
CA ARG A 92 -4.67 3.34 -17.67
C ARG A 92 -3.84 2.95 -16.44
N LEU A 93 -3.08 3.90 -15.89
CA LEU A 93 -2.26 3.65 -14.70
C LEU A 93 -3.14 3.41 -13.47
N PHE A 94 -4.28 4.12 -13.37
CA PHE A 94 -5.29 3.88 -12.35
C PHE A 94 -5.87 2.47 -12.42
N GLN A 95 -6.16 1.97 -13.62
CA GLN A 95 -6.70 0.62 -13.81
C GLN A 95 -5.71 -0.44 -13.29
N GLN A 96 -4.43 -0.28 -13.61
CA GLN A 96 -3.38 -1.17 -13.11
C GLN A 96 -3.26 -1.09 -11.59
N PHE A 97 -3.28 0.12 -11.03
CA PHE A 97 -3.28 0.33 -9.58
C PHE A 97 -4.45 -0.37 -8.89
N CYS A 98 -5.66 -0.32 -9.46
CA CYS A 98 -6.83 -0.99 -8.90
C CYS A 98 -6.67 -2.53 -8.90
N VAL A 99 -6.14 -3.10 -9.98
CA VAL A 99 -5.88 -4.55 -10.08
C VAL A 99 -4.84 -4.98 -9.05
N ASP A 100 -3.75 -4.22 -8.92
CA ASP A 100 -2.71 -4.54 -7.94
C ASP A 100 -3.19 -4.35 -6.51
N ALA A 101 -3.97 -3.30 -6.23
CA ALA A 101 -4.58 -3.09 -4.92
C ALA A 101 -5.53 -4.23 -4.54
N PHE A 102 -6.32 -4.74 -5.48
CA PHE A 102 -7.14 -5.92 -5.27
C PHE A 102 -6.28 -7.16 -4.98
N ALA A 103 -5.26 -7.40 -5.80
CA ALA A 103 -4.38 -8.55 -5.66
C ALA A 103 -3.44 -8.49 -4.43
N SER A 104 -3.28 -7.33 -3.79
CA SER A 104 -2.59 -7.19 -2.50
C SER A 104 -3.53 -7.39 -1.30
N VAL A 105 -4.85 -7.28 -1.51
CA VAL A 105 -5.86 -7.49 -0.46
C VAL A 105 -6.28 -8.96 -0.37
N GLU A 106 -6.31 -9.67 -1.50
CA GLU A 106 -6.63 -11.11 -1.62
C GLU A 106 -5.43 -12.01 -1.33
#